data_AF-A0A381VG54-F1
#
_entry.id   AF-A0A381VG54-F1
#
_cell.length_a   1.000
_cell.length_b   1.000
_cell.length_c   1.000
_cell.angle_alpha   90.00
_cell.angle_beta   90.00
_cell.angle_gamma   90.00
#
_symmetry.space_group_name_H-M   'P 1'
#
loop_
_entity.id
_entity.type
_entity.pdbx_description
1 polymer ?
#
loop_
_entity_poly.entity_id
_entity_poly.type
_entity_poly.pdbx_seq_one_letter_code
_entity_poly.pdbx_strand_id
1 'polypeptide(L)'
;MVYGDDQVTAEDVRDYLKTMDGGWVDWENTVDTFKSGDPATEVRGVAVGWMGYTWALQHALDLDCNMFITHEPTYYNHLDTDQDIFRYQGVVAKRKLIEDNKLIILRCHDLWDQVPEIGIPDSWATQLGFEDRVAGEGYFRVYDVSGRTALTVAREVAGKVKEFGQNAVQLIGPEDQKVSRVAI
;
A
#
# COMPACT_ATOMS: atom_id res chain seq x y z
N MET A 1 -26.32 -21.73 -8.40
CA MET A 1 -25.95 -21.73 -6.97
C MET A 1 -26.32 -20.38 -6.43
N VAL A 2 -27.17 -20.35 -5.41
CA VAL A 2 -27.64 -19.12 -4.76
C VAL A 2 -26.54 -18.72 -3.80
N TYR A 3 -25.84 -17.61 -4.04
CA TYR A 3 -25.01 -17.00 -3.00
C TYR A 3 -25.98 -16.51 -1.93
N GLY A 4 -25.87 -17.07 -0.71
CA GLY A 4 -26.71 -16.66 0.42
C GLY A 4 -26.38 -15.24 0.87
N ASP A 5 -27.34 -14.59 1.52
CA ASP A 5 -27.25 -13.31 2.22
C ASP A 5 -26.31 -13.38 3.45
N ASP A 6 -25.12 -13.95 3.32
CA ASP A 6 -24.14 -13.97 4.40
C ASP A 6 -23.47 -12.59 4.45
N GLN A 7 -23.75 -11.86 5.53
CA GLN A 7 -23.19 -10.55 5.80
C GLN A 7 -21.66 -10.66 5.96
N VAL A 8 -20.91 -9.94 5.13
CA VAL A 8 -19.44 -9.88 5.22
C VAL A 8 -19.04 -8.93 6.34
N THR A 9 -18.30 -9.42 7.33
CA THR A 9 -17.73 -8.60 8.40
C THR A 9 -16.36 -8.04 8.03
N ALA A 10 -15.89 -7.05 8.77
CA ALA A 10 -14.53 -6.54 8.58
C ALA A 10 -13.46 -7.61 8.86
N GLU A 11 -13.71 -8.51 9.82
CA GLU A 11 -12.86 -9.67 10.09
C GLU A 11 -12.77 -10.61 8.87
N ASP A 12 -13.89 -10.89 8.19
CA ASP A 12 -13.89 -11.71 6.97
C ASP A 12 -13.03 -11.09 5.86
N VAL A 13 -13.05 -9.75 5.71
CA VAL A 13 -12.20 -9.04 4.74
C VAL A 13 -10.72 -9.21 5.09
N ARG A 14 -10.35 -9.04 6.37
CA ARG A 14 -8.97 -9.28 6.82
C ARG A 14 -8.58 -10.73 6.55
N ASP A 15 -9.41 -11.68 6.94
CA ASP A 15 -9.10 -13.10 6.83
C ASP A 15 -8.97 -13.55 5.36
N TYR A 16 -9.78 -12.97 4.45
CA TYR A 16 -9.57 -13.13 3.01
C TYR A 16 -8.20 -12.63 2.56
N LEU A 17 -7.79 -11.42 2.97
CA LEU A 17 -6.44 -10.92 2.67
C LEU A 17 -5.35 -11.86 3.19
N LYS A 18 -5.51 -12.41 4.40
CA LYS A 18 -4.55 -13.40 4.96
C LYS A 18 -4.41 -14.64 4.09
N THR A 19 -5.42 -15.02 3.29
CA THR A 19 -5.30 -16.16 2.37
C THR A 19 -4.31 -15.93 1.24
N MET A 20 -3.93 -14.67 0.98
CA MET A 20 -2.91 -14.31 -0.01
C MET A 20 -1.50 -14.51 0.53
N ASP A 21 -1.31 -14.68 1.85
CA ASP A 21 -0.01 -14.88 2.46
C ASP A 21 0.54 -16.29 2.15
N GLY A 22 1.66 -16.33 1.45
CA GLY A 22 2.42 -17.56 1.17
C GLY A 22 3.44 -17.92 2.26
N GLY A 23 3.40 -17.25 3.42
CA GLY A 23 4.25 -17.50 4.58
C GLY A 23 5.33 -16.43 4.82
N TRP A 24 5.14 -15.20 4.32
CA TRP A 24 6.09 -14.10 4.48
C TRP A 24 5.69 -13.07 5.55
N VAL A 25 4.44 -13.07 6.00
CA VAL A 25 3.98 -12.15 7.05
C VAL A 25 4.21 -12.76 8.43
N ASP A 26 4.95 -12.05 9.28
CA ASP A 26 4.98 -12.32 10.71
C ASP A 26 3.74 -11.71 11.37
N TRP A 27 2.67 -12.51 11.45
CA TRP A 27 1.39 -12.06 12.01
C TRP A 27 1.44 -11.67 13.49
N GLU A 28 2.50 -12.04 14.23
CA GLU A 28 2.69 -11.61 15.62
C GLU A 28 3.29 -10.20 15.71
N ASN A 29 4.02 -9.76 14.69
CA ASN A 29 4.77 -8.50 14.69
C ASN A 29 4.44 -7.55 13.52
N THR A 30 3.39 -7.83 12.75
CA THR A 30 3.00 -7.02 11.58
C THR A 30 2.24 -5.74 11.94
N VAL A 31 2.31 -4.75 11.06
CA VAL A 31 1.46 -3.55 11.11
C VAL A 31 0.08 -3.75 10.46
N ASP A 32 -0.17 -4.91 9.86
CA ASP A 32 -1.40 -5.27 9.14
C ASP A 32 -2.55 -5.59 10.10
N THR A 33 -3.00 -4.55 10.80
CA THR A 33 -4.00 -4.66 11.87
C THR A 33 -5.10 -3.62 11.72
N PHE A 34 -6.22 -3.86 12.40
CA PHE A 34 -7.25 -2.86 12.56
C PHE A 34 -6.71 -1.68 13.39
N LYS A 35 -6.85 -0.47 12.84
CA LYS A 35 -6.45 0.79 13.48
C LYS A 35 -7.63 1.50 14.15
N SER A 36 -8.85 1.15 13.75
CA SER A 36 -10.09 1.64 14.35
C SER A 36 -11.28 0.75 13.95
N GLY A 37 -12.39 0.92 14.65
CA GLY A 37 -13.63 0.18 14.39
C GLY A 37 -13.66 -1.20 15.05
N ASP A 38 -14.80 -1.87 14.93
CA ASP A 38 -15.03 -3.21 15.47
C ASP A 38 -14.97 -4.23 14.33
N PRO A 39 -14.04 -5.22 14.37
CA PRO A 39 -13.91 -6.26 13.35
C PRO A 39 -15.18 -7.07 13.09
N ALA A 40 -16.08 -7.19 14.08
CA ALA A 40 -17.34 -7.92 13.93
C ALA A 40 -18.43 -7.11 13.20
N THR A 41 -18.14 -5.85 12.84
CA THR A 41 -19.10 -5.00 12.13
C THR A 41 -19.28 -5.45 10.69
N GLU A 42 -20.54 -5.56 10.24
CA GLU A 42 -20.90 -5.77 8.84
C GLU A 42 -20.37 -4.65 7.95
N VAL A 43 -19.72 -5.01 6.85
CA VAL A 43 -19.17 -4.09 5.85
C VAL A 43 -20.24 -3.75 4.82
N ARG A 44 -20.61 -2.46 4.75
CA ARG A 44 -21.51 -1.90 3.74
C ARG A 44 -20.77 -1.48 2.47
N GLY A 45 -19.52 -1.05 2.64
CA GLY A 45 -18.66 -0.60 1.55
C GLY A 45 -17.22 -0.45 2.00
N VAL A 46 -16.29 -0.79 1.10
CA VAL A 46 -14.85 -0.68 1.32
C VAL A 46 -14.27 0.37 0.38
N ALA A 47 -13.63 1.37 0.96
CA ALA A 47 -12.72 2.27 0.25
C ALA A 47 -11.27 1.81 0.44
N VAL A 48 -10.44 1.95 -0.59
CA VAL A 48 -9.01 1.60 -0.54
C VAL A 48 -8.17 2.82 -0.89
N GLY A 49 -7.03 3.01 -0.22
CA GLY A 49 -6.14 4.14 -0.53
C GLY A 49 -4.72 3.95 -0.01
N TRP A 50 -3.77 4.65 -0.65
CA TRP A 50 -2.37 4.61 -0.22
C TRP A 50 -2.19 5.12 1.21
N MET A 51 -2.76 6.29 1.51
CA MET A 51 -2.81 6.83 2.86
C MET A 51 -4.24 7.08 3.29
N GLY A 52 -4.55 6.84 4.56
CA GLY A 52 -5.80 7.26 5.19
C GLY A 52 -5.87 8.75 5.44
N TYR A 53 -5.59 9.63 4.46
CA TYR A 53 -5.72 11.09 4.63
C TYR A 53 -7.13 11.49 5.08
N THR A 54 -7.26 12.55 5.88
CA THR A 54 -8.57 13.00 6.38
C THR A 54 -9.60 13.22 5.27
N TRP A 55 -9.18 13.80 4.13
CA TRP A 55 -10.07 13.99 2.98
C TRP A 55 -10.49 12.67 2.34
N ALA A 56 -9.62 11.66 2.32
CA ALA A 56 -9.91 10.35 1.74
C ALA A 56 -10.88 9.57 2.63
N LEU A 57 -10.71 9.65 3.95
CA LEU A 57 -11.65 9.09 4.92
C LEU A 57 -13.02 9.77 4.81
N GLN A 58 -13.05 11.11 4.69
CA GLN A 58 -14.31 11.83 4.45
C GLN A 58 -14.97 11.39 3.14
N HIS A 59 -14.21 11.27 2.06
CA HIS A 59 -14.74 10.82 0.78
C HIS A 59 -15.30 9.40 0.83
N ALA A 60 -14.67 8.49 1.59
CA ALA A 60 -15.21 7.16 1.83
C ALA A 60 -16.57 7.20 2.53
N LEU A 61 -16.71 8.05 3.55
CA LEU A 61 -17.99 8.27 4.24
C LEU A 61 -19.06 8.86 3.29
N ASP A 62 -18.68 9.81 2.43
CA ASP A 62 -19.58 10.41 1.45
C ASP A 62 -20.08 9.38 0.40
N LEU A 63 -19.32 8.31 0.18
CA LEU A 63 -19.68 7.16 -0.66
C LEU A 63 -20.38 6.03 0.12
N ASP A 64 -20.80 6.27 1.36
CA ASP A 64 -21.40 5.29 2.29
C ASP A 64 -20.54 4.04 2.56
N CYS A 65 -19.21 4.18 2.43
CA CYS A 65 -18.29 3.15 2.91
C CYS A 65 -18.10 3.27 4.42
N ASN A 66 -18.12 2.14 5.13
CA ASN A 66 -17.85 2.06 6.57
C ASN A 66 -16.53 1.37 6.90
N MET A 67 -15.78 0.93 5.87
CA MET A 67 -14.44 0.40 6.00
C MET A 67 -13.48 1.12 5.04
N PHE A 68 -12.29 1.43 5.52
CA PHE A 68 -11.18 1.97 4.74
C PHE A 68 -9.95 1.08 4.90
N ILE A 69 -9.40 0.57 3.79
CA ILE A 69 -8.13 -0.15 3.78
C ILE A 69 -7.02 0.82 3.36
N THR A 70 -6.08 1.07 4.26
CA THR A 70 -4.92 1.95 4.04
C THR A 70 -3.64 1.14 3.89
N HIS A 71 -2.71 1.59 3.04
CA HIS A 71 -1.37 1.00 2.97
C HIS A 71 -0.45 1.61 4.04
N GLU A 72 -0.37 2.94 4.07
CA GLU A 72 0.46 3.71 5.00
C GLU A 72 -0.21 3.92 6.37
N PRO A 73 0.54 4.32 7.41
CA PRO A 73 0.01 4.55 8.76
C PRO A 73 -1.16 5.52 8.84
N THR A 74 -2.03 5.31 9.82
CA THR A 74 -3.21 6.17 10.04
C THR A 74 -2.83 7.51 10.68
N TYR A 75 -1.82 7.56 11.53
CA TYR A 75 -1.43 8.74 12.29
C TYR A 75 0.01 9.21 12.01
N TYR A 76 0.54 8.92 10.81
CA TYR A 76 1.83 9.42 10.33
C TYR A 76 3.06 8.97 11.14
N ASN A 77 2.91 7.92 11.93
CA ASN A 77 3.97 7.20 12.62
C ASN A 77 3.85 5.71 12.29
N HIS A 78 4.96 5.04 11.96
CA HIS A 78 4.90 3.69 11.38
C HIS A 78 4.08 2.68 12.21
N LEU A 79 4.10 2.78 13.55
CA LEU A 79 3.39 1.86 14.44
C LEU A 79 1.99 2.32 14.85
N ASP A 80 1.56 3.56 14.55
CA ASP A 80 0.31 4.13 15.08
C ASP A 80 0.20 4.17 16.63
N THR A 81 1.33 4.05 17.36
CA THR A 81 1.36 3.97 18.84
C THR A 81 1.81 5.24 19.56
N ASP A 82 2.51 6.14 18.88
CA ASP A 82 2.99 7.41 19.44
C ASP A 82 1.82 8.32 19.84
N GLN A 83 1.68 8.57 21.15
CA GLN A 83 0.62 9.43 21.67
C GLN A 83 0.94 10.92 21.49
N ASP A 84 2.21 11.30 21.31
CA ASP A 84 2.60 12.70 21.14
C ASP A 84 2.02 13.30 19.86
N ILE A 85 1.66 12.47 18.88
CA ILE A 85 1.04 12.92 17.64
C ILE A 85 -0.30 13.64 17.88
N PHE A 86 -1.02 13.31 18.97
CA PHE A 86 -2.29 13.95 19.32
C PHE A 86 -2.14 15.38 19.85
N ARG A 87 -0.92 15.92 19.93
CA ARG A 87 -0.71 17.37 20.13
C ARG A 87 -1.13 18.18 18.90
N TYR A 88 -1.14 17.58 17.72
CA TYR A 88 -1.52 18.25 16.48
C TYR A 88 -3.03 18.24 16.29
N GLN A 89 -3.63 19.43 16.20
CA GLN A 89 -5.09 19.58 16.08
C GLN A 89 -5.68 18.82 14.88
N GLY A 90 -4.95 18.74 13.76
CA GLY A 90 -5.39 17.97 12.59
C GLY A 90 -5.53 16.46 12.87
N VAL A 91 -4.67 15.92 13.74
CA VAL A 91 -4.69 14.50 14.12
C VAL A 91 -5.81 14.22 15.12
N VAL A 92 -6.04 15.13 16.06
CA VAL A 92 -7.21 15.08 16.97
C VAL A 92 -8.52 15.13 16.18
N ALA A 93 -8.64 16.07 15.23
CA ALA A 93 -9.83 16.20 14.38
C ALA A 93 -10.06 14.94 13.53
N LYS A 94 -9.01 14.37 12.97
CA LYS A 94 -9.06 13.11 12.21
C LYS A 94 -9.54 11.94 13.08
N ARG A 95 -8.98 11.78 14.28
CA ARG A 95 -9.41 10.74 15.22
C ARG A 95 -10.89 10.88 15.57
N LYS A 96 -11.34 12.10 15.85
CA LYS A 96 -12.75 12.39 16.10
C LYS A 96 -13.63 12.01 14.90
N LEU A 97 -13.24 12.36 13.67
CA LEU A 97 -13.96 11.97 12.45
C LEU A 97 -14.12 10.45 12.35
N ILE A 98 -13.04 9.70 12.63
CA ILE A 98 -13.04 8.23 12.59
C ILE A 98 -13.98 7.66 13.66
N GLU A 99 -13.84 8.12 14.91
CA GLU A 99 -14.60 7.62 16.06
C GLU A 99 -16.10 7.96 15.97
N ASP A 100 -16.45 9.21 15.63
CA ASP A 100 -17.84 9.67 15.53
C ASP A 100 -18.63 8.89 14.46
N ASN A 101 -17.95 8.47 13.38
CA ASN A 101 -18.56 7.72 12.29
C ASN A 101 -18.38 6.20 12.41
N LYS A 102 -17.72 5.72 13.48
CA LYS A 102 -17.37 4.30 13.68
C LYS A 102 -16.65 3.70 12.46
N LEU A 103 -15.82 4.50 11.79
CA LEU A 103 -15.13 4.08 10.57
C LEU A 103 -14.11 3.00 10.92
N ILE A 104 -14.20 1.86 10.23
CA ILE A 104 -13.27 0.76 10.37
C ILE A 104 -12.06 1.07 9.51
N ILE A 105 -10.87 1.04 10.10
CA ILE A 105 -9.62 1.20 9.35
C ILE A 105 -8.82 -0.07 9.50
N LEU A 106 -8.54 -0.73 8.38
CA LEU A 106 -7.60 -1.84 8.30
C LEU A 106 -6.34 -1.36 7.60
N ARG A 107 -5.17 -1.59 8.18
CA ARG A 107 -3.91 -1.41 7.45
C ARG A 107 -3.54 -2.71 6.74
N CYS A 108 -3.11 -2.60 5.49
CA CYS A 108 -2.59 -3.71 4.69
C CYS A 108 -1.32 -3.24 3.98
N HIS A 109 -0.18 -3.56 4.58
CA HIS A 109 1.15 -3.06 4.23
C HIS A 109 2.09 -4.24 3.97
N ASP A 110 2.46 -4.98 5.02
CA ASP A 110 3.48 -6.03 4.96
C ASP A 110 3.05 -7.18 4.06
N LEU A 111 1.76 -7.53 4.09
CA LEU A 111 1.15 -8.47 3.17
C LEU A 111 1.20 -7.94 1.74
N TRP A 112 0.60 -6.77 1.50
CA TRP A 112 0.35 -6.23 0.16
C TRP A 112 1.61 -5.92 -0.61
N ASP A 113 2.67 -5.46 0.08
CA ASP A 113 3.97 -5.21 -0.52
C ASP A 113 4.58 -6.45 -1.18
N GLN A 114 4.19 -7.64 -0.73
CA GLN A 114 4.90 -8.87 -1.09
C GLN A 114 4.05 -9.82 -1.93
N VAL A 115 2.76 -9.52 -2.15
CA VAL A 115 1.86 -10.40 -2.94
C VAL A 115 2.46 -10.63 -4.34
N PRO A 116 2.68 -11.88 -4.75
CA PRO A 116 3.23 -12.17 -6.07
C PRO A 116 2.37 -11.59 -7.19
N GLU A 117 3.02 -11.09 -8.23
CA GLU A 117 2.42 -10.58 -9.48
C GLU A 117 1.65 -9.26 -9.34
N ILE A 118 0.97 -9.03 -8.22
CA ILE A 118 0.10 -7.86 -8.01
C ILE A 118 0.54 -6.91 -6.88
N GLY A 119 1.46 -7.34 -6.02
CA GLY A 119 2.05 -6.52 -4.96
C GLY A 119 2.95 -5.40 -5.49
N ILE A 120 3.45 -4.55 -4.60
CA ILE A 120 4.11 -3.30 -4.97
C ILE A 120 5.31 -3.49 -5.91
N PRO A 121 6.31 -4.34 -5.63
CA PRO A 121 7.46 -4.51 -6.51
C PRO A 121 7.09 -5.06 -7.89
N ASP A 122 6.21 -6.05 -7.97
CA ASP A 122 5.86 -6.72 -9.23
C ASP A 122 5.00 -5.81 -10.13
N SER A 123 4.00 -5.15 -9.54
CA SER A 123 3.18 -4.14 -10.23
C SER A 123 4.05 -2.97 -10.72
N TRP A 124 4.99 -2.50 -9.89
CA TRP A 124 5.86 -1.40 -10.26
C TRP A 124 6.86 -1.77 -11.36
N ALA A 125 7.43 -2.98 -11.32
CA ALA A 125 8.29 -3.47 -12.41
C ALA A 125 7.55 -3.49 -13.74
N THR A 126 6.33 -4.04 -13.73
CA THR A 126 5.49 -4.15 -14.92
C THR A 126 5.21 -2.76 -15.49
N GLN A 127 4.84 -1.81 -14.62
CA GLN A 127 4.62 -0.42 -15.02
C GLN A 127 5.88 0.25 -15.60
N LEU A 128 7.05 -0.01 -15.00
CA LEU A 128 8.33 0.51 -15.47
C LEU A 128 8.89 -0.23 -16.71
N GLY A 129 8.27 -1.35 -17.10
CA GLY A 129 8.71 -2.16 -18.24
C GLY A 129 9.96 -3.00 -17.96
N PHE A 130 10.15 -3.44 -16.72
CA PHE A 130 11.18 -4.41 -16.37
C PHE A 130 10.60 -5.83 -16.36
N GLU A 131 11.08 -6.67 -17.27
CA GLU A 131 10.50 -8.01 -17.53
C GLU A 131 11.42 -9.15 -17.07
N ASP A 132 12.74 -9.00 -17.24
CA ASP A 132 13.73 -10.06 -16.98
C ASP A 132 14.13 -10.13 -15.50
N ARG A 133 13.25 -10.67 -14.63
CA ARG A 133 13.55 -10.86 -13.20
C ARG A 133 14.69 -11.88 -13.02
N VAL A 134 15.76 -11.47 -12.34
CA VAL A 134 16.95 -12.30 -12.08
C VAL A 134 17.21 -12.58 -10.60
N ALA A 135 16.64 -11.80 -9.69
CA ALA A 135 16.73 -12.01 -8.24
C ALA A 135 15.64 -11.19 -7.49
N GLY A 136 15.77 -11.14 -6.17
CA GLY A 136 14.89 -10.38 -5.27
C GLY A 136 13.71 -11.20 -4.75
N GLU A 137 13.29 -10.89 -3.54
CA GLU A 137 12.18 -11.51 -2.81
C GLU A 137 11.57 -10.49 -1.85
N GLY A 138 10.37 -10.78 -1.34
CA GLY A 138 9.65 -9.90 -0.41
C GLY A 138 9.47 -8.49 -0.98
N TYR A 139 10.05 -7.49 -0.31
CA TYR A 139 9.90 -6.07 -0.59
C TYR A 139 10.67 -5.54 -1.80
N PHE A 140 11.43 -6.39 -2.51
CA PHE A 140 12.15 -5.91 -3.70
C PHE A 140 12.23 -6.97 -4.79
N ARG A 141 12.54 -6.50 -6.00
CA ARG A 141 12.78 -7.33 -7.18
C ARG A 141 14.01 -6.83 -7.92
N VAL A 142 14.74 -7.73 -8.56
CA VAL A 142 15.94 -7.37 -9.33
C VAL A 142 15.78 -7.86 -10.76
N TYR A 143 16.02 -6.95 -11.72
CA TYR A 143 15.85 -7.20 -13.15
C TYR A 143 17.16 -7.00 -13.92
N ASP A 144 17.34 -7.76 -14.99
CA ASP A 144 18.45 -7.57 -15.92
C ASP A 144 18.26 -6.30 -16.75
N VAL A 145 19.27 -5.43 -16.72
CA VAL A 145 19.34 -4.21 -17.55
C VAL A 145 20.61 -4.14 -18.37
N SER A 146 21.28 -5.28 -18.58
CA SER A 146 22.53 -5.39 -19.30
C SER A 146 22.49 -4.72 -20.67
N GLY A 147 23.60 -4.10 -21.05
CA GLY A 147 23.74 -3.33 -22.28
C GLY A 147 23.32 -1.85 -22.15
N ARG A 148 22.61 -1.48 -21.08
CA ARG A 148 22.19 -0.10 -20.81
C ARG A 148 23.21 0.67 -19.98
N THR A 149 23.14 2.00 -20.05
CA THR A 149 23.84 2.90 -19.12
C THR A 149 22.88 3.32 -18.00
N ALA A 150 23.42 3.81 -16.88
CA ALA A 150 22.60 4.36 -15.79
C ALA A 150 21.65 5.46 -16.29
N LEU A 151 22.11 6.34 -17.19
CA LEU A 151 21.26 7.36 -17.81
C LEU A 151 20.16 6.79 -18.70
N THR A 152 20.46 5.73 -19.46
CA THR A 152 19.44 5.05 -20.28
C THR A 152 18.32 4.52 -19.40
N VAL A 153 18.66 3.78 -18.33
CA VAL A 153 17.66 3.24 -17.39
C VAL A 153 16.86 4.37 -16.73
N ALA A 154 17.53 5.43 -16.25
CA ALA A 154 16.85 6.57 -15.63
C ALA A 154 15.87 7.27 -16.60
N ARG A 155 16.21 7.37 -17.89
CA ARG A 155 15.32 7.93 -18.92
C ARG A 155 14.14 7.03 -19.24
N GLU A 156 14.33 5.71 -19.27
CA GLU A 156 13.25 4.74 -19.43
C GLU A 156 12.25 4.88 -18.27
N VAL A 157 12.73 4.89 -17.03
CA VAL A 157 11.90 5.14 -15.84
C VAL A 157 11.19 6.49 -15.95
N ALA A 158 11.90 7.58 -16.28
CA ALA A 158 11.32 8.91 -16.46
C ALA A 158 10.20 8.94 -17.51
N GLY A 159 10.38 8.21 -18.62
CA GLY A 159 9.37 8.07 -19.67
C GLY A 159 8.10 7.38 -19.18
N LYS A 160 8.25 6.33 -18.37
CA LYS A 160 7.14 5.55 -17.80
C LYS A 160 6.39 6.30 -16.71
N VAL A 161 7.09 7.03 -15.84
CA VAL A 161 6.42 7.73 -14.72
C VAL A 161 5.76 9.04 -15.13
N LYS A 162 6.04 9.55 -16.33
CA LYS A 162 5.49 10.82 -16.85
C LYS A 162 3.97 10.83 -16.86
N GLU A 163 3.33 9.70 -17.18
CA GLU A 163 1.86 9.61 -17.22
C GLU A 163 1.21 9.80 -15.83
N PHE A 164 1.95 9.57 -14.76
CA PHE A 164 1.52 9.80 -13.37
C PHE A 164 1.79 11.23 -12.89
N GLY A 165 2.19 12.14 -13.78
CA GLY A 165 2.52 13.52 -13.43
C GLY A 165 3.87 13.68 -12.71
N GLN A 166 4.72 12.65 -12.70
CA GLN A 166 6.09 12.77 -12.21
C GLN A 166 6.94 13.55 -13.22
N ASN A 167 7.48 14.69 -12.79
CA ASN A 167 8.15 15.65 -13.68
C ASN A 167 9.61 15.29 -13.96
N ALA A 168 10.25 14.51 -13.09
CA ALA A 168 11.66 14.17 -13.22
C ALA A 168 11.99 12.86 -12.48
N VAL A 169 13.09 12.22 -12.91
CA VAL A 169 13.78 11.16 -12.18
C VAL A 169 15.18 11.66 -11.89
N GLN A 170 15.63 11.57 -10.64
CA GLN A 170 16.99 11.95 -10.26
C GLN A 170 17.94 10.77 -10.48
N LEU A 171 19.00 11.00 -11.25
CA LEU A 171 20.13 10.09 -11.33
C LEU A 171 21.26 10.59 -10.42
N ILE A 172 21.76 9.73 -9.54
CA ILE A 172 22.93 10.01 -8.70
C ILE A 172 24.03 9.01 -9.09
N GLY A 173 25.15 9.53 -9.61
CA GLY A 173 26.27 8.73 -10.09
C GLY A 173 26.64 9.04 -11.56
N PRO A 174 27.64 8.32 -12.12
CA PRO A 174 28.09 8.54 -13.49
C PRO A 174 27.03 8.11 -14.50
N GLU A 175 26.70 9.00 -15.45
CA GLU A 175 25.63 8.78 -16.43
C GLU A 175 25.93 7.66 -17.43
N ASP A 176 27.20 7.49 -17.77
CA ASP A 176 27.74 6.54 -18.75
C ASP A 176 28.07 5.18 -18.13
N GLN A 177 27.94 5.03 -16.80
CA GLN A 177 28.17 3.77 -16.09
C GLN A 177 27.31 2.68 -16.70
N LYS A 178 27.95 1.62 -17.20
CA LYS A 178 27.26 0.41 -17.63
C LYS A 178 26.67 -0.31 -16.42
N VAL A 179 25.39 -0.64 -16.52
CA VAL A 179 24.64 -1.34 -15.49
C VAL A 179 24.09 -2.65 -16.05
N SER A 180 24.01 -3.66 -15.20
CA SER A 180 23.45 -4.97 -15.55
C SER A 180 22.28 -5.36 -14.68
N ARG A 181 22.02 -4.64 -13.59
CA ARG A 181 20.92 -4.92 -12.67
C ARG A 181 20.27 -3.63 -12.21
N VAL A 182 18.95 -3.66 -12.09
CA VAL A 182 18.14 -2.66 -11.38
C VAL A 182 17.38 -3.37 -10.28
N ALA A 183 17.39 -2.79 -9.08
CA ALA A 183 16.52 -3.22 -8.00
C ALA A 183 15.38 -2.21 -7.86
N ILE A 184 14.17 -2.70 -7.69
CA ILE A 184 12.97 -1.91 -7.39
C ILE A 184 12.33 -2.41 -6.11
#